data_AF-A0A2E6AES4-F1
#
_entry.id   AF-A0A2E6AES4-F1
#
_cell.length_a   1.000
_cell.length_b   1.000
_cell.length_c   1.000
_cell.angle_alpha   90.00
_cell.angle_beta   90.00
_cell.angle_gamma   90.00
#
_symmetry.space_group_name_H-M   'P 1'
#
loop_
_entity.id
_entity.type
_entity.pdbx_description
1 polymer ?
#
loop_
_entity_poly.entity_id
_entity_poly.type
_entity_poly.pdbx_seq_one_letter_code
_entity_poly.pdbx_strand_id
1 'polypeptide(L)'
;MVKRLSFLLVWVGVVLPVAAEPPMLPVTRANLYGTWDFVKGESGGAVTDPQRLDGRVAVFTPDQLVLRIRAGEFVMSYSLDEKQTPTGFQARITRSPYGVGTVVKGIIGQRGARLFLCYAHEGQVPTEFTSKADGAHRLLVMKPSKVASRLEGHWVAQGGNSDGESIDFSQAKQLLEINNDEWILKQGDLRFVMSYQVDNTQMPAQVRFIMRQSPFGGEGMKASGIVSVAHDTMHFCYRVGDQPPKRFAAKAGSESRYLRYRRQN
;
A
#
# COMPACT_ATOMS: atom_id res chain seq x y z
N MET A 1 26.67 -63.39 30.98
CA MET A 1 26.88 -62.93 29.58
C MET A 1 25.55 -62.39 29.05
N VAL A 2 25.38 -61.07 28.99
CA VAL A 2 24.14 -60.44 28.52
C VAL A 2 24.33 -59.99 27.07
N LYS A 3 23.63 -60.63 26.13
CA LYS A 3 23.61 -60.25 24.71
C LYS A 3 22.87 -58.92 24.56
N ARG A 4 23.59 -57.84 24.18
CA ARG A 4 22.99 -56.56 23.80
C ARG A 4 22.36 -56.69 22.41
N LEU A 5 21.04 -56.59 22.36
CA LEU A 5 20.25 -56.52 21.13
C LEU A 5 20.35 -55.08 20.58
N SER A 6 21.06 -54.90 19.47
CA SER A 6 21.16 -53.60 18.80
C SER A 6 19.92 -53.40 17.94
N PHE A 7 19.03 -52.49 18.35
CA PHE A 7 17.91 -52.04 17.53
C PHE A 7 18.44 -51.09 16.45
N LEU A 8 18.38 -51.54 15.19
CA LEU A 8 18.63 -50.70 14.02
C LEU A 8 17.38 -49.84 13.79
N LEU A 9 17.44 -48.57 14.21
CA LEU A 9 16.36 -47.61 13.97
C LEU A 9 16.48 -47.09 12.53
N VAL A 10 15.65 -47.60 11.62
CA VAL A 10 15.57 -47.10 10.23
C VAL A 10 14.75 -45.81 10.24
N TRP A 11 15.41 -44.67 10.07
CA TRP A 11 14.76 -43.39 9.81
C TRP A 11 14.25 -43.35 8.35
N VAL A 12 12.93 -43.46 8.17
CA VAL A 12 12.29 -43.16 6.88
C VAL A 12 12.10 -41.64 6.81
N GLY A 13 13.01 -40.95 6.13
CA GLY A 13 12.89 -39.52 5.87
C GLY A 13 11.76 -39.23 4.88
N VAL A 14 10.65 -38.66 5.36
CA VAL A 14 9.61 -38.12 4.49
C VAL A 14 10.14 -36.86 3.81
N VAL A 15 10.50 -36.98 2.53
CA VAL A 15 10.80 -35.82 1.68
C VAL A 15 9.47 -35.17 1.31
N LEU A 16 9.12 -34.05 1.95
CA LEU A 16 8.01 -33.23 1.50
C LEU A 16 8.41 -32.55 0.18
N PRO A 17 7.56 -32.62 -0.87
CA PRO A 17 7.83 -31.89 -2.10
C PRO A 17 7.89 -30.39 -1.79
N VAL A 18 8.99 -29.75 -2.19
CA VAL A 18 9.10 -28.29 -2.16
C VAL A 18 8.05 -27.74 -3.11
N ALA A 19 7.05 -27.04 -2.57
CA ALA A 19 6.05 -26.38 -3.41
C ALA A 19 6.76 -25.42 -4.36
N ALA A 20 6.53 -25.57 -5.67
CA ALA A 20 7.10 -24.69 -6.67
C ALA A 20 6.71 -23.24 -6.36
N GLU A 21 7.67 -22.31 -6.45
CA GLU A 21 7.37 -20.89 -6.25
C GLU A 21 6.33 -20.44 -7.29
N PRO A 22 5.34 -19.62 -6.91
CA PRO A 22 4.38 -19.10 -7.87
C PRO A 22 5.10 -18.34 -9.00
N PRO A 23 4.58 -18.39 -10.24
CA PRO A 23 5.17 -17.65 -11.34
C PRO A 23 5.15 -16.14 -11.07
N MET A 24 6.10 -15.42 -11.66
CA MET A 24 6.10 -13.95 -11.65
C MET A 24 5.02 -13.45 -12.63
N LEU A 25 4.10 -12.64 -12.14
CA LEU A 25 3.04 -12.02 -12.91
C LEU A 25 3.44 -10.60 -13.32
N PRO A 26 3.04 -10.15 -14.53
CA PRO A 26 3.24 -8.77 -14.94
C PRO A 26 2.42 -7.82 -14.06
N VAL A 27 2.96 -6.64 -13.83
CA VAL A 27 2.30 -5.56 -13.09
C VAL A 27 1.66 -4.61 -14.09
N THR A 28 0.47 -4.13 -13.74
CA THR A 28 -0.24 -3.09 -14.48
C THR A 28 -0.37 -1.86 -13.60
N ARG A 29 -0.69 -0.70 -14.18
CA ARG A 29 -1.01 0.48 -13.34
C ARG A 29 -2.10 0.19 -12.32
N ALA A 30 -3.14 -0.56 -12.70
CA ALA A 30 -4.31 -0.81 -11.85
C ALA A 30 -3.98 -1.59 -10.57
N ASN A 31 -3.03 -2.53 -10.62
CA ASN A 31 -2.66 -3.38 -9.48
C ASN A 31 -1.38 -2.94 -8.75
N LEU A 32 -0.78 -1.82 -9.17
CA LEU A 32 0.42 -1.26 -8.54
C LEU A 32 0.08 -0.22 -7.46
N TYR A 33 -1.03 0.50 -7.61
CA TYR A 33 -1.37 1.62 -6.74
C TYR A 33 -1.58 1.21 -5.28
N GLY A 34 -1.12 2.07 -4.38
CA GLY A 34 -1.21 1.84 -2.94
C GLY A 34 0.12 2.00 -2.24
N THR A 35 0.14 1.63 -0.96
CA THR A 35 1.34 1.69 -0.13
C THR A 35 1.88 0.28 0.07
N TRP A 36 3.20 0.14 -0.07
CA TRP A 36 3.91 -1.12 0.00
C TRP A 36 5.03 -1.01 1.05
N ASP A 37 5.05 -1.94 2.00
CA ASP A 37 6.10 -2.06 3.01
C ASP A 37 7.28 -2.83 2.45
N PHE A 38 8.49 -2.32 2.65
CA PHE A 38 9.71 -3.03 2.27
C PHE A 38 9.88 -4.26 3.17
N VAL A 39 10.11 -5.42 2.55
CA VAL A 39 10.38 -6.68 3.28
C VAL A 39 11.74 -7.28 2.96
N LYS A 40 12.31 -6.93 1.80
CA LYS A 40 13.67 -7.28 1.42
C LYS A 40 14.26 -6.15 0.58
N GLY A 41 15.55 -5.92 0.74
CA GLY A 41 16.34 -5.11 -0.17
C GLY A 41 17.64 -5.84 -0.46
N GLU A 42 18.16 -5.72 -1.68
CA GLU A 42 19.48 -6.22 -2.04
C GLU A 42 20.21 -5.21 -2.91
N SER A 43 21.52 -5.12 -2.71
CA SER A 43 22.41 -4.27 -3.49
C SER A 43 23.79 -4.89 -3.48
N GLY A 44 24.43 -5.03 -4.64
CA GLY A 44 25.75 -5.66 -4.71
C GLY A 44 25.75 -7.13 -4.31
N GLY A 45 24.66 -7.86 -4.55
CA GLY A 45 24.49 -9.26 -4.10
C GLY A 45 24.26 -9.42 -2.60
N ALA A 46 24.33 -8.33 -1.82
CA ALA A 46 24.15 -8.38 -0.37
C ALA A 46 22.71 -8.06 0.04
N VAL A 47 22.14 -8.89 0.91
CA VAL A 47 20.82 -8.66 1.51
C VAL A 47 20.92 -7.54 2.56
N THR A 48 20.01 -6.58 2.47
CA THR A 48 19.86 -5.51 3.45
C THR A 48 19.28 -6.06 4.74
N ASP A 49 19.88 -5.69 5.87
CA ASP A 49 19.36 -5.98 7.21
C ASP A 49 17.87 -5.57 7.33
N PRO A 50 16.96 -6.49 7.72
CA PRO A 50 15.55 -6.21 7.91
C PRO A 50 15.26 -5.01 8.82
N GLN A 51 16.04 -4.79 9.88
CA GLN A 51 15.83 -3.64 10.78
C GLN A 51 16.05 -2.30 10.08
N ARG A 52 16.91 -2.28 9.05
CA ARG A 52 17.13 -1.07 8.25
C ARG A 52 15.95 -0.78 7.34
N LEU A 53 15.12 -1.78 7.00
CA LEU A 53 13.93 -1.65 6.15
C LEU A 53 12.70 -1.21 6.94
N ASP A 54 12.72 -1.29 8.26
CA ASP A 54 11.59 -0.91 9.10
C ASP A 54 11.18 0.56 8.89
N GLY A 55 9.88 0.78 8.80
CA GLY A 55 9.26 2.07 8.47
C GLY A 55 9.44 2.53 7.02
N ARG A 56 10.16 1.79 6.16
CA ARG A 56 10.30 2.17 4.74
C ARG A 56 9.08 1.74 3.94
N VAL A 57 8.56 2.66 3.14
CA VAL A 57 7.40 2.40 2.28
C VAL A 57 7.58 2.97 0.89
N ALA A 58 6.94 2.32 -0.08
CA ALA A 58 6.76 2.81 -1.44
C ALA A 58 5.28 3.13 -1.64
N VAL A 59 4.96 4.35 -2.03
CA VAL A 59 3.60 4.79 -2.34
C VAL A 59 3.50 4.99 -3.84
N PHE A 60 2.71 4.16 -4.51
CA PHE A 60 2.40 4.31 -5.93
C PHE A 60 1.04 4.97 -6.10
N THR A 61 1.01 6.05 -6.86
CA THR A 61 -0.20 6.79 -7.27
C THR A 61 -0.24 6.87 -8.80
N PRO A 62 -1.32 7.36 -9.44
CA PRO A 62 -1.36 7.49 -10.89
C PRO A 62 -0.20 8.29 -11.49
N ASP A 63 0.29 9.30 -10.77
CA ASP A 63 1.23 10.28 -11.30
C ASP A 63 2.66 10.10 -10.78
N GLN A 64 2.83 9.47 -9.61
CA GLN A 64 4.11 9.43 -8.92
C GLN A 64 4.30 8.18 -8.06
N LEU A 65 5.58 7.82 -7.91
CA LEU A 65 6.11 6.92 -6.90
C LEU A 65 6.80 7.76 -5.83
N VAL A 66 6.42 7.57 -4.56
CA VAL A 66 7.11 8.17 -3.42
C VAL A 66 7.79 7.07 -2.61
N LEU A 67 9.12 7.09 -2.53
CA LEU A 67 9.87 6.24 -1.60
C LEU A 67 10.15 7.03 -0.33
N ARG A 68 9.75 6.46 0.80
CA ARG A 68 9.97 7.03 2.12
C ARG A 68 10.95 6.16 2.87
N ILE A 69 12.08 6.76 3.22
CA ILE A 69 13.13 6.12 4.00
C ILE A 69 13.53 7.04 5.15
N ARG A 70 14.31 6.54 6.10
CA ARG A 70 14.77 7.33 7.26
C ARG A 70 15.51 8.62 6.86
N ALA A 71 16.16 8.63 5.71
CA ALA A 71 16.89 9.78 5.19
C ALA A 71 16.00 10.85 4.51
N GLY A 72 14.70 10.59 4.33
CA GLY A 72 13.76 11.51 3.70
C GLY A 72 12.89 10.85 2.63
N GLU A 73 12.17 11.70 1.90
CA GLU A 73 11.31 11.30 0.79
C GLU A 73 12.00 11.47 -0.57
N PHE A 74 11.78 10.50 -1.45
CA PHE A 74 12.13 10.57 -2.87
C PHE A 74 10.84 10.50 -3.68
N VAL A 75 10.48 11.59 -4.32
CA VAL A 75 9.34 11.65 -5.24
C VAL A 75 9.86 11.46 -6.65
N MET A 76 9.20 10.58 -7.38
CA MET A 76 9.53 10.26 -8.76
C MET A 76 8.29 10.24 -9.63
N SER A 77 8.38 10.82 -10.82
CA SER A 77 7.48 10.44 -11.91
C SER A 77 7.88 9.06 -12.42
N TYR A 78 6.94 8.21 -12.82
CA TYR A 78 7.26 6.89 -13.35
C TYR A 78 6.39 6.49 -14.54
N SER A 79 6.88 5.51 -15.31
CA SER A 79 6.16 4.88 -16.41
C SER A 79 6.36 3.37 -16.39
N LEU A 80 5.37 2.64 -16.89
CA LEU A 80 5.41 1.19 -17.07
C LEU A 80 5.35 0.85 -18.56
N ASP A 81 6.16 -0.10 -18.99
CA ASP A 81 6.02 -0.77 -20.29
C ASP A 81 5.37 -2.14 -20.08
N GLU A 82 4.03 -2.15 -20.09
CA GLU A 82 3.20 -3.34 -19.85
C GLU A 82 3.26 -4.36 -20.99
N LYS A 83 3.98 -4.07 -22.08
CA LYS A 83 4.22 -5.01 -23.19
C LYS A 83 5.42 -5.92 -22.93
N GLN A 84 6.28 -5.57 -21.97
CA GLN A 84 7.43 -6.37 -21.58
C GLN A 84 7.04 -7.38 -20.48
N THR A 85 7.69 -8.55 -20.50
CA THR A 85 7.57 -9.55 -19.44
C THR A 85 8.98 -9.91 -18.95
N PRO A 86 9.37 -9.52 -17.72
CA PRO A 86 8.60 -8.74 -16.74
C PRO A 86 8.30 -7.31 -17.19
N THR A 87 7.33 -6.65 -16.54
CA THR A 87 6.92 -5.28 -16.90
C THR A 87 8.10 -4.31 -16.79
N GLY A 88 8.36 -3.56 -17.86
CA GLY A 88 9.41 -2.55 -17.86
C GLY A 88 9.07 -1.40 -16.92
N PHE A 89 10.05 -0.90 -16.16
CA PHE A 89 9.87 0.19 -15.21
C PHE A 89 10.90 1.29 -15.47
N GLN A 90 10.43 2.54 -15.48
CA GLN A 90 11.31 3.70 -15.51
C GLN A 90 10.78 4.75 -14.53
N ALA A 91 11.67 5.35 -13.76
CA ALA A 91 11.33 6.44 -12.86
C ALA A 91 12.37 7.56 -12.94
N ARG A 92 11.93 8.81 -12.76
CA ARG A 92 12.78 10.00 -12.70
C ARG A 92 12.54 10.72 -11.39
N ILE A 93 13.60 11.02 -10.66
CA ILE A 93 13.54 11.78 -9.41
C ILE A 93 13.11 13.22 -9.72
N THR A 94 11.98 13.63 -9.16
CA THR A 94 11.44 14.99 -9.27
C THR A 94 11.62 15.78 -7.98
N ARG A 95 11.76 15.10 -6.83
CA ARG A 95 12.09 15.72 -5.53
C ARG A 95 12.88 14.74 -4.67
N SER A 96 13.99 15.17 -4.10
CA SER A 96 14.81 14.36 -3.18
C SER A 96 15.79 15.26 -2.41
N PRO A 97 16.20 14.87 -1.19
CA PRO A 97 17.22 15.58 -0.44
C PRO A 97 18.62 15.51 -1.08
N TYR A 98 18.83 14.63 -2.06
CA TYR A 98 20.12 14.39 -2.72
C TYR A 98 20.17 14.89 -4.17
N GLY A 99 19.19 15.67 -4.62
CA GLY A 99 19.10 16.20 -5.98
C GLY A 99 17.98 15.58 -6.83
N VAL A 100 17.80 16.13 -8.03
CA VAL A 100 16.70 15.80 -8.96
C VAL A 100 17.25 15.41 -10.34
N GLY A 101 16.39 14.84 -11.18
CA GLY A 101 16.70 14.57 -12.58
C GLY A 101 17.25 13.18 -12.87
N THR A 102 17.80 12.47 -11.87
CA THR A 102 18.26 11.09 -12.00
C THR A 102 17.15 10.19 -12.52
N VAL A 103 17.47 9.37 -13.54
CA VAL A 103 16.57 8.39 -14.12
C VAL A 103 17.05 7.00 -13.73
N VAL A 104 16.15 6.18 -13.21
CA VAL A 104 16.38 4.76 -13.00
C VAL A 104 15.56 3.94 -13.99
N LYS A 105 16.12 2.82 -14.44
CA LYS A 105 15.46 1.88 -15.34
C LYS A 105 15.51 0.49 -14.73
N GLY A 106 14.47 -0.29 -14.94
CA GLY A 106 14.29 -1.55 -14.26
C GLY A 106 13.15 -2.38 -14.80
N ILE A 107 12.80 -3.38 -14.01
CA ILE A 107 11.66 -4.25 -14.20
C ILE A 107 10.87 -4.37 -12.90
N ILE A 108 9.57 -4.59 -13.03
CA ILE A 108 8.65 -4.74 -11.91
C ILE A 108 7.73 -5.95 -12.15
N GLY A 109 7.43 -6.69 -11.09
CA GLY A 109 6.65 -7.93 -11.17
C GLY A 109 6.00 -8.28 -9.83
N GLN A 110 4.99 -9.14 -9.87
CA GLN A 110 4.30 -9.62 -8.67
C GLN A 110 4.40 -11.14 -8.54
N ARG A 111 4.64 -11.63 -7.32
CA ARG A 111 4.55 -13.05 -6.98
C ARG A 111 3.70 -13.21 -5.74
N GLY A 112 2.49 -13.78 -5.91
CA GLY A 112 1.48 -13.75 -4.87
C GLY A 112 1.18 -12.31 -4.45
N ALA A 113 1.22 -12.03 -3.15
CA ALA A 113 1.02 -10.68 -2.63
C ALA A 113 2.29 -9.80 -2.68
N ARG A 114 3.46 -10.30 -3.12
CA ARG A 114 4.70 -9.51 -3.07
C ARG A 114 4.97 -8.79 -4.37
N LEU A 115 5.38 -7.53 -4.26
CA LEU A 115 5.86 -6.71 -5.37
C LEU A 115 7.39 -6.76 -5.42
N PHE A 116 7.95 -7.00 -6.58
CA PHE A 116 9.38 -7.04 -6.85
C PHE A 116 9.73 -5.90 -7.78
N LEU A 117 10.72 -5.10 -7.41
CA LEU A 117 11.26 -4.02 -8.23
C LEU A 117 12.77 -4.19 -8.31
N CYS A 118 13.30 -4.45 -9.50
CA CYS A 118 14.74 -4.51 -9.75
C CYS A 118 15.11 -3.35 -10.68
N TYR A 119 16.06 -2.51 -10.29
CA TYR A 119 16.45 -1.34 -11.09
C TYR A 119 17.95 -1.05 -11.01
N ALA A 120 18.41 -0.26 -11.99
CA ALA A 120 19.76 0.28 -12.07
C ALA A 120 19.71 1.81 -12.18
N HIS A 121 20.66 2.49 -11.55
CA HIS A 121 20.87 3.94 -11.73
C HIS A 121 21.59 4.23 -13.04
N GLU A 122 22.50 3.35 -13.43
CA GLU A 122 23.31 3.43 -14.64
C GLU A 122 23.54 2.03 -15.22
N GLY A 123 23.97 1.96 -16.48
CA GLY A 123 24.33 0.70 -17.13
C GLY A 123 23.13 -0.09 -17.67
N GLN A 124 23.28 -1.42 -17.71
CA GLN A 124 22.31 -2.32 -18.33
C GLN A 124 21.04 -2.43 -17.47
N VAL A 125 19.88 -2.28 -18.11
CA VAL A 125 18.57 -2.52 -17.47
C VAL A 125 18.48 -3.98 -17.01
N PRO A 126 18.12 -4.25 -15.74
CA PRO A 126 17.93 -5.61 -15.27
C PRO A 126 16.89 -6.36 -16.11
N THR A 127 17.20 -7.60 -16.48
CA THR A 127 16.28 -8.53 -17.15
C THR A 127 15.71 -9.58 -16.20
N GLU A 128 16.24 -9.63 -14.97
CA GLU A 128 15.90 -10.60 -13.93
C GLU A 128 15.80 -9.93 -12.56
N PHE A 129 15.01 -10.51 -11.66
CA PHE A 129 14.84 -10.01 -10.28
C PHE A 129 15.97 -10.48 -9.37
N THR A 130 17.18 -10.05 -9.67
CA THR A 130 18.39 -10.38 -8.89
C THR A 130 19.28 -9.16 -8.75
N SER A 131 19.96 -9.04 -7.61
CA SER A 131 21.05 -8.09 -7.45
C SER A 131 22.37 -8.77 -7.81
N LYS A 132 23.19 -8.09 -8.61
CA LYS A 132 24.52 -8.59 -9.01
C LYS A 132 25.59 -8.05 -8.08
N ALA A 133 26.69 -8.80 -7.95
CA ALA A 133 27.84 -8.43 -7.10
C ALA A 133 28.53 -7.13 -7.57
N ASP A 134 28.37 -6.76 -8.84
CA ASP A 134 28.84 -5.49 -9.40
C ASP A 134 28.13 -4.25 -8.81
N GLY A 135 27.04 -4.44 -8.06
CA GLY A 135 26.28 -3.35 -7.45
C GLY A 135 25.43 -2.53 -8.43
N ALA A 136 25.42 -2.88 -9.71
CA ALA A 136 24.66 -2.16 -10.73
C ALA A 136 23.15 -2.29 -10.50
N HIS A 137 22.72 -3.46 -10.02
CA HIS A 137 21.30 -3.80 -9.85
C HIS A 137 20.90 -3.80 -8.37
N ARG A 138 19.79 -3.14 -8.07
CA ARG A 138 19.16 -3.10 -6.75
C ARG A 138 17.82 -3.80 -6.82
N LEU A 139 17.63 -4.80 -5.97
CA LEU A 139 16.36 -5.52 -5.84
C LEU A 139 15.63 -5.05 -4.59
N LEU A 140 14.36 -4.71 -4.73
CA LEU A 140 13.43 -4.44 -3.64
C LEU A 140 12.29 -5.44 -3.70
N VAL A 141 11.97 -6.04 -2.56
CA VAL A 141 10.76 -6.86 -2.39
C VAL A 141 9.89 -6.18 -1.35
N MET A 142 8.63 -6.00 -1.69
CA MET A 142 7.66 -5.29 -0.88
C MET A 142 6.38 -6.11 -0.71
N LYS A 143 5.62 -5.82 0.35
CA LYS A 143 4.28 -6.38 0.60
C LYS A 143 3.26 -5.24 0.73
N PRO A 144 1.96 -5.46 0.46
CA PRO A 144 0.93 -4.47 0.71
C PRO A 144 1.00 -4.02 2.16
N SER A 145 0.99 -2.72 2.39
CA SER A 145 0.88 -2.20 3.75
C SER A 145 -0.48 -2.56 4.34
N LYS A 146 -0.50 -2.95 5.62
CA LYS A 146 -1.75 -3.09 6.37
C LYS A 146 -2.32 -1.69 6.62
N VAL A 147 -3.36 -1.30 5.88
CA VAL A 147 -3.99 0.02 6.00
C VAL A 147 -4.67 0.16 7.35
N ALA A 148 -5.31 -0.91 7.86
CA ALA A 148 -6.02 -0.89 9.14
C ALA A 148 -5.19 -0.31 10.29
N SER A 149 -3.96 -0.81 10.50
CA SER A 149 -3.06 -0.34 11.56
C SER A 149 -2.51 1.07 11.34
N ARG A 150 -2.81 1.70 10.19
CA ARG A 150 -2.43 3.09 9.87
C ARG A 150 -3.62 4.04 9.90
N LEU A 151 -4.84 3.55 10.11
CA LEU A 151 -6.02 4.41 10.22
C LEU A 151 -6.17 5.00 11.61
N GLU A 152 -5.73 4.30 12.65
CA GLU A 152 -5.86 4.77 14.03
C GLU A 152 -5.24 6.15 14.24
N GLY A 153 -5.94 7.02 14.97
CA GLY A 153 -5.50 8.36 15.34
C GLY A 153 -6.57 9.42 15.10
N HIS A 154 -6.13 10.68 15.24
CA HIS A 154 -6.95 11.86 15.01
C HIS A 154 -6.61 12.46 13.64
N TRP A 155 -7.63 12.88 12.92
CA TRP A 155 -7.55 13.33 11.55
C TRP A 155 -8.40 14.59 11.35
N VAL A 156 -7.91 15.51 10.53
CA VAL A 156 -8.58 16.77 10.17
C VAL A 156 -8.87 16.75 8.68
N ALA A 157 -10.11 16.98 8.28
CA ALA A 157 -10.45 17.07 6.87
C ALA A 157 -9.70 18.24 6.19
N GLN A 158 -9.16 17.99 5.01
CA GLN A 158 -8.43 18.99 4.22
C GLN A 158 -9.18 19.46 2.96
N GLY A 159 -10.19 18.70 2.53
CA GLY A 159 -10.87 18.94 1.26
C GLY A 159 -11.49 17.66 0.71
N GLY A 160 -12.39 17.82 -0.23
CA GLY A 160 -13.02 16.69 -0.89
C GLY A 160 -13.91 17.08 -2.05
N ASN A 161 -14.59 16.07 -2.59
CA ASN A 161 -15.65 16.25 -3.55
C ASN A 161 -16.82 15.33 -3.18
N SER A 162 -18.04 15.83 -3.26
CA SER A 162 -19.28 15.04 -3.15
C SER A 162 -20.05 15.21 -4.43
N ASP A 163 -20.29 14.11 -5.13
CA ASP A 163 -21.05 14.10 -6.38
C ASP A 163 -20.60 15.17 -7.40
N GLY A 164 -19.29 15.31 -7.58
CA GLY A 164 -18.69 16.28 -8.51
C GLY A 164 -18.50 17.69 -7.94
N GLU A 165 -19.16 18.04 -6.84
CA GLU A 165 -19.01 19.34 -6.20
C GLU A 165 -17.87 19.33 -5.19
N SER A 166 -17.06 20.40 -5.16
CA SER A 166 -15.98 20.52 -4.18
C SER A 166 -16.55 20.81 -2.79
N ILE A 167 -16.03 20.11 -1.78
CA ILE A 167 -16.33 20.38 -0.37
C ILE A 167 -15.19 21.21 0.21
N ASP A 168 -15.52 22.41 0.70
CA ASP A 168 -14.61 23.24 1.47
C ASP A 168 -14.78 22.99 2.97
N PHE A 169 -13.70 22.56 3.63
CA PHE A 169 -13.65 22.34 5.08
C PHE A 169 -13.01 23.50 5.84
N SER A 170 -12.75 24.64 5.18
CA SER A 170 -12.16 25.83 5.81
C SER A 170 -12.97 26.33 7.01
N GLN A 171 -14.29 26.18 6.98
CA GLN A 171 -15.19 26.61 8.06
C GLN A 171 -15.63 25.47 8.97
N ALA A 172 -15.80 24.26 8.42
CA ALA A 172 -16.18 23.08 9.18
C ALA A 172 -14.92 22.28 9.51
N LYS A 173 -14.35 22.48 10.70
CA LYS A 173 -13.27 21.64 11.25
C LYS A 173 -13.79 20.22 11.50
N GLN A 174 -14.02 19.47 10.43
CA GLN A 174 -14.44 18.09 10.52
C GLN A 174 -13.26 17.29 11.08
N LEU A 175 -13.47 16.77 12.29
CA LEU A 175 -12.53 15.93 12.99
C LEU A 175 -12.96 14.49 12.81
N LEU A 176 -11.98 13.63 12.63
CA LEU A 176 -12.18 12.21 12.49
C LEU A 176 -11.25 11.50 13.47
N GLU A 177 -11.84 10.71 14.36
CA GLU A 177 -11.11 9.86 15.30
C GLU A 177 -11.34 8.42 14.89
N ILE A 178 -10.28 7.67 14.68
CA ILE A 178 -10.35 6.26 14.33
C ILE A 178 -9.62 5.47 15.41
N ASN A 179 -10.27 4.46 15.96
CA ASN A 179 -9.66 3.44 16.82
C ASN A 179 -9.89 2.05 16.21
N ASN A 180 -9.62 0.97 16.94
CA ASN A 180 -9.75 -0.39 16.41
C ASN A 180 -11.17 -0.75 15.95
N ASP A 181 -12.19 -0.19 16.59
CA ASP A 181 -13.57 -0.62 16.40
C ASP A 181 -14.44 0.46 15.76
N GLU A 182 -14.07 1.73 15.95
CA GLU A 182 -14.91 2.88 15.64
C GLU A 182 -14.22 3.89 14.73
N TRP A 183 -15.03 4.43 13.82
CA TRP A 183 -14.75 5.59 12.99
C TRP A 183 -15.71 6.69 13.45
N ILE A 184 -15.19 7.69 14.16
CA ILE A 184 -15.98 8.74 14.81
C ILE A 184 -15.80 10.04 14.05
N LEU A 185 -16.87 10.50 13.40
CA LEU A 185 -16.89 11.76 12.69
C LEU A 185 -17.52 12.85 13.57
N LYS A 186 -16.80 13.95 13.78
CA LYS A 186 -17.27 15.12 14.54
C LYS A 186 -17.32 16.34 13.62
N GLN A 187 -18.45 17.05 13.62
CA GLN A 187 -18.65 18.27 12.84
C GLN A 187 -19.48 19.27 13.66
N GLY A 188 -18.80 20.23 14.30
CA GLY A 188 -19.44 21.07 15.32
C GLY A 188 -19.96 20.20 16.47
N ASP A 189 -21.23 20.38 16.81
CA ASP A 189 -21.92 19.59 17.85
C ASP A 189 -22.41 18.21 17.35
N LEU A 190 -22.29 17.95 16.04
CA LEU A 190 -22.71 16.67 15.46
C LEU A 190 -21.64 15.60 15.66
N ARG A 191 -22.08 14.41 16.08
CA ARG A 191 -21.24 13.22 16.28
C ARG A 191 -21.86 12.02 15.60
N PHE A 192 -21.10 11.38 14.72
CA PHE A 192 -21.46 10.13 14.06
C PHE A 192 -20.47 9.05 14.48
N VAL A 193 -20.98 7.88 14.85
CA VAL A 193 -20.15 6.72 15.22
C VAL A 193 -20.46 5.60 14.24
N MET A 194 -19.43 5.05 13.61
CA MET A 194 -19.55 3.93 12.68
C MET A 194 -18.60 2.82 13.13
N SER A 195 -19.06 1.57 13.15
CA SER A 195 -18.13 0.44 13.17
C SER A 195 -17.60 0.19 11.78
N TYR A 196 -16.36 -0.29 11.63
CA TYR A 196 -15.77 -0.50 10.31
C TYR A 196 -14.98 -1.80 10.18
N GLN A 197 -14.80 -2.25 8.95
CA GLN A 197 -13.95 -3.39 8.60
C GLN A 197 -13.12 -3.05 7.36
N VAL A 198 -11.82 -3.33 7.40
CA VAL A 198 -10.89 -3.05 6.28
C VAL A 198 -10.44 -4.36 5.64
N ASP A 199 -10.74 -4.50 4.35
CA ASP A 199 -10.20 -5.55 3.50
C ASP A 199 -8.92 -5.04 2.81
N ASN A 200 -7.78 -5.50 3.33
CA ASN A 200 -6.45 -5.18 2.81
C ASN A 200 -6.02 -6.08 1.64
N THR A 201 -6.85 -7.05 1.23
CA THR A 201 -6.57 -7.91 0.07
C THR A 201 -6.85 -7.19 -1.26
N GLN A 202 -7.59 -6.09 -1.18
CA GLN A 202 -7.94 -5.24 -2.31
C GLN A 202 -7.00 -4.04 -2.38
N MET A 203 -6.70 -3.58 -3.60
CA MET A 203 -5.90 -2.37 -3.84
C MET A 203 -6.69 -1.40 -4.73
N PRO A 204 -7.09 -0.22 -4.21
CA PRO A 204 -6.95 0.26 -2.82
C PRO A 204 -7.71 -0.60 -1.80
N ALA A 205 -7.33 -0.50 -0.51
CA ALA A 205 -8.00 -1.25 0.55
C ALA A 205 -9.48 -0.87 0.61
N GLN A 206 -10.36 -1.87 0.65
CA GLN A 206 -11.80 -1.62 0.80
C GLN A 206 -12.13 -1.45 2.27
N VAL A 207 -13.10 -0.61 2.57
CA VAL A 207 -13.62 -0.41 3.91
C VAL A 207 -15.14 -0.47 3.90
N ARG A 208 -15.72 -1.17 4.87
CA ARG A 208 -17.17 -1.24 5.07
C ARG A 208 -17.50 -0.60 6.39
N PHE A 209 -18.61 0.15 6.43
CA PHE A 209 -19.10 0.84 7.60
C PHE A 209 -20.51 0.39 7.94
N ILE A 210 -20.81 0.40 9.23
CA ILE A 210 -22.17 0.29 9.76
C ILE A 210 -22.36 1.45 10.73
N MET A 211 -23.34 2.32 10.45
CA MET A 211 -23.70 3.43 11.32
C MET A 211 -24.20 2.88 12.66
N ARG A 212 -23.59 3.31 13.77
CA ARG A 212 -23.95 2.91 15.14
C ARG A 212 -24.70 4.01 15.89
N GLN A 213 -24.36 5.27 15.62
CA GLN A 213 -24.98 6.42 16.24
C GLN A 213 -25.00 7.59 15.26
N SER A 214 -26.16 8.22 15.12
CA SER A 214 -26.37 9.42 14.30
C SER A 214 -27.39 10.34 14.96
N PRO A 215 -27.18 11.68 14.97
CA PRO A 215 -28.17 12.61 15.49
C PRO A 215 -29.42 12.71 14.61
N PHE A 216 -29.39 12.14 13.41
CA PHE A 216 -30.48 12.14 12.44
C PHE A 216 -31.11 10.74 12.26
N GLY A 217 -30.77 9.79 13.12
CA GLY A 217 -31.10 8.37 12.95
C GLY A 217 -30.32 7.69 11.83
N GLY A 218 -30.75 6.49 11.45
CA GLY A 218 -30.11 5.67 10.40
C GLY A 218 -29.07 4.69 10.94
N GLU A 219 -29.21 4.30 12.19
CA GLU A 219 -28.49 3.16 12.78
C GLU A 219 -28.68 1.91 11.91
N GLY A 220 -27.59 1.17 11.70
CA GLY A 220 -27.57 0.01 10.82
C GLY A 220 -27.40 0.34 9.33
N MET A 221 -27.47 1.61 8.91
CA MET A 221 -27.14 1.98 7.54
C MET A 221 -25.71 1.58 7.19
N LYS A 222 -25.55 1.01 6.00
CA LYS A 222 -24.27 0.54 5.49
C LYS A 222 -23.69 1.53 4.50
N ALA A 223 -22.38 1.65 4.54
CA ALA A 223 -21.62 2.32 3.49
C ALA A 223 -20.38 1.50 3.17
N SER A 224 -19.96 1.57 1.91
CA SER A 224 -18.75 0.92 1.43
C SER A 224 -17.86 1.94 0.75
N GLY A 225 -16.56 1.79 0.96
CA GLY A 225 -15.56 2.71 0.48
C GLY A 225 -14.24 2.04 0.14
N ILE A 226 -13.33 2.87 -0.33
CA ILE A 226 -11.91 2.59 -0.48
C ILE A 226 -11.11 3.59 0.34
N VAL A 227 -10.00 3.14 0.88
CA VAL A 227 -9.14 3.95 1.74
C VAL A 227 -7.67 3.69 1.44
N SER A 228 -6.88 4.76 1.53
CA SER A 228 -5.43 4.71 1.45
C SER A 228 -4.84 5.67 2.47
N VAL A 229 -3.82 5.22 3.19
CA VAL A 229 -3.06 6.06 4.12
C VAL A 229 -1.61 6.13 3.66
N ALA A 230 -1.12 7.36 3.55
CA ALA A 230 0.23 7.68 3.18
C ALA A 230 0.77 8.78 4.13
N HIS A 231 1.63 8.41 5.09
CA HIS A 231 2.04 9.28 6.22
C HIS A 231 0.82 9.84 6.96
N ASP A 232 0.74 11.15 7.02
CA ASP A 232 -0.29 11.91 7.68
C ASP A 232 -1.42 12.21 6.72
N THR A 233 -1.44 11.69 5.49
CA THR A 233 -2.55 11.91 4.55
C THR A 233 -3.37 10.64 4.38
N MET A 234 -4.68 10.74 4.62
CA MET A 234 -5.64 9.71 4.29
C MET A 234 -6.52 10.15 3.14
N HIS A 235 -6.61 9.31 2.11
CA HIS A 235 -7.59 9.41 1.05
C HIS A 235 -8.72 8.43 1.33
N PHE A 236 -9.95 8.92 1.29
CA PHE A 236 -11.12 8.12 1.60
C PHE A 236 -12.21 8.41 0.57
N CYS A 237 -12.75 7.39 -0.08
CA CYS A 237 -13.86 7.53 -1.02
C CYS A 237 -14.94 6.51 -0.69
N TYR A 238 -16.17 6.94 -0.44
CA TYR A 238 -17.26 6.04 -0.04
C TYR A 238 -18.59 6.40 -0.66
N ARG A 239 -19.54 5.48 -0.58
CA ARG A 239 -20.96 5.68 -0.90
C ARG A 239 -21.83 4.81 -0.01
N VAL A 240 -23.12 5.14 0.08
CA VAL A 240 -24.10 4.33 0.80
C VAL A 240 -24.33 3.00 0.07
N GLY A 241 -24.58 1.93 0.82
CA GLY A 241 -24.77 0.58 0.30
C GLY A 241 -23.48 -0.25 0.32
N ASP A 242 -23.55 -1.45 -0.27
CA ASP A 242 -22.51 -2.47 -0.11
C ASP A 242 -21.38 -2.40 -1.15
N GLN A 243 -21.58 -1.66 -2.24
CA GLN A 243 -20.61 -1.59 -3.33
C GLN A 243 -19.63 -0.42 -3.10
N PRO A 244 -18.33 -0.64 -2.93
CA PRO A 244 -17.38 0.47 -2.80
C PRO A 244 -17.13 1.16 -4.15
N PRO A 245 -16.71 2.45 -4.16
CA PRO A 245 -16.18 3.09 -5.36
C PRO A 245 -14.91 2.37 -5.87
N LYS A 246 -14.69 2.36 -7.18
CA LYS A 246 -13.50 1.71 -7.78
C LYS A 246 -12.24 2.61 -7.82
N ARG A 247 -12.39 3.90 -7.54
CA ARG A 247 -11.30 4.91 -7.61
C ARG A 247 -11.58 6.08 -6.66
N PHE A 248 -10.54 6.79 -6.28
CA PHE A 248 -10.62 8.00 -5.45
C PHE A 248 -11.14 9.20 -6.27
N ALA A 249 -12.42 9.15 -6.65
CA ALA A 249 -13.09 10.22 -7.36
C ALA A 249 -14.60 10.19 -7.07
N ALA A 250 -15.19 11.37 -6.91
CA ALA A 250 -16.61 11.59 -6.80
C ALA A 250 -17.04 12.47 -7.97
N LYS A 251 -17.69 11.87 -8.98
CA LYS A 251 -18.22 12.59 -10.16
C LYS A 251 -19.71 12.88 -9.95
N ALA A 252 -20.26 13.83 -10.68
CA ALA A 252 -21.71 14.06 -10.70
C ALA A 252 -22.48 12.76 -11.04
N GLY A 253 -23.53 12.47 -10.28
CA GLY A 253 -24.34 11.25 -10.37
C GLY A 253 -23.66 9.96 -9.90
N SER A 254 -22.51 10.04 -9.23
CA SER A 254 -21.80 8.86 -8.71
C SER A 254 -22.21 8.46 -7.30
N GLU A 255 -22.94 9.35 -6.60
CA GLU A 255 -23.36 9.20 -5.20
C GLU A 255 -22.18 8.97 -4.23
N SER A 256 -20.97 9.22 -4.72
CA SER A 256 -19.73 8.97 -4.00
C SER A 256 -19.25 10.26 -3.36
N ARG A 257 -18.59 10.11 -2.21
CA ARG A 257 -17.93 11.19 -1.47
C ARG A 257 -16.46 10.85 -1.37
N TYR A 258 -15.63 11.73 -1.90
CA TYR A 258 -14.18 11.65 -1.81
C TYR A 258 -13.69 12.71 -0.83
N LEU A 259 -12.88 12.30 0.15
CA LEU A 259 -12.36 13.12 1.22
C LEU A 259 -10.86 12.91 1.36
N ARG A 260 -10.14 13.97 1.67
CA ARG A 260 -8.75 13.96 2.10
C ARG A 260 -8.67 14.43 3.54
N TYR A 261 -7.94 13.69 4.36
CA TYR A 261 -7.68 14.03 5.74
C TYR A 261 -6.19 14.15 6.01
N ARG A 262 -5.83 14.99 6.97
CA ARG A 262 -4.49 15.09 7.54
C ARG A 262 -4.47 14.62 8.99
N ARG A 263 -3.53 13.76 9.36
CA ARG A 263 -3.31 13.31 10.74
C ARG A 263 -2.94 14.51 11.61
N GLN A 264 -3.57 14.59 12.77
CA GLN A 264 -3.24 15.55 13.81
C GLN A 264 -2.19 14.90 14.71
N ASN A 265 -1.00 15.50 14.75
CA ASN A 265 0.09 15.11 15.66
C ASN A 265 -0.07 15.80 17.02
#